data_AF-A0AB38XLJ7-F1
#
_entry.id   AF-A0AB38XLJ7-F1
#
_cell.length_a   1.000
_cell.length_b   1.000
_cell.length_c   1.000
_cell.angle_alpha   90.00
_cell.angle_beta   90.00
_cell.angle_gamma   90.00
#
_symmetry.space_group_name_H-M   'P 1'
#
loop_
_entity.id
_entity.type
_entity.pdbx_description
1 polymer ?
#
loop_
_entity_poly.entity_id
_entity_poly.type
_entity_poly.pdbx_seq_one_letter_code
_entity_poly.pdbx_strand_id
1 'polypeptide(L)'
;MSAIAPTYRKTGFSLRPIAYARTEFPQKFGIPRQAGRVGQLRARIVFEPEFASEQAVRGIAGFSHLWLIWQFSEVPERDGFAPMVRPPRLEGNERIGVFATRSPFRPNRLGLSSVRLEAVKAGELVVAGADLLDGTPIFDVKPYVREDVHEDARFGFTQKAKATYEVIIDPQITASLPSAYVDKLTAVLAEDPRPAYHSDPERIYGFTFGGYEIKFRVDGVVRVLSVTRI
;
A
#
# COMPACT_ATOMS: atom_id res chain seq x y z
N MET A 1 -27.39 -35.68 24.84
CA MET A 1 -27.55 -34.74 23.72
C MET A 1 -26.20 -34.59 23.05
N SER A 2 -26.03 -35.16 21.85
CA SER A 2 -24.77 -35.09 21.10
C SER A 2 -24.68 -33.74 20.40
N ALA A 3 -23.68 -32.93 20.74
CA ALA A 3 -23.41 -31.68 20.05
C ALA A 3 -22.88 -32.00 18.64
N ILE A 4 -23.67 -31.68 17.62
CA ILE A 4 -23.25 -31.78 16.21
C ILE A 4 -22.19 -30.70 15.99
N ALA A 5 -20.92 -31.10 15.88
CA ALA A 5 -19.86 -30.20 15.45
C ALA A 5 -20.18 -29.70 14.03
N PRO A 6 -20.17 -28.38 13.76
CA PRO A 6 -20.43 -27.87 12.42
C PRO A 6 -19.37 -28.40 11.46
N THR A 7 -19.81 -29.17 10.47
CA THR A 7 -18.97 -29.61 9.36
C THR A 7 -18.78 -28.44 8.39
N TYR A 8 -17.73 -27.66 8.60
CA TYR A 8 -17.30 -26.69 7.60
C TYR A 8 -16.81 -27.43 6.36
N ARG A 9 -17.62 -27.46 5.30
CA ARG A 9 -17.15 -27.89 3.99
C ARG A 9 -16.09 -26.91 3.52
N LYS A 10 -14.88 -27.40 3.25
CA LYS A 10 -13.85 -26.65 2.53
C LYS A 10 -14.28 -26.52 1.06
N THR A 11 -15.23 -25.65 0.78
CA THR A 11 -15.52 -25.23 -0.60
C THR A 11 -14.56 -24.11 -0.95
N GLY A 12 -13.70 -24.32 -1.94
CA GLY A 12 -12.98 -23.21 -2.55
C GLY A 12 -13.99 -22.24 -3.17
N PHE A 13 -13.73 -20.94 -3.05
CA PHE A 13 -14.50 -19.91 -3.74
C PHE A 13 -13.54 -19.06 -4.57
N SER A 14 -13.99 -18.61 -5.73
CA SER A 14 -13.20 -17.76 -6.62
C SER A 14 -13.57 -16.30 -6.40
N LEU A 15 -12.56 -15.44 -6.28
CA LEU A 15 -12.72 -13.99 -6.22
C LEU A 15 -12.51 -13.40 -7.62
N ARG A 16 -13.45 -12.56 -8.07
CA ARG A 16 -13.33 -11.81 -9.31
C ARG A 16 -12.99 -10.34 -8.98
N PRO A 17 -11.94 -9.75 -9.58
CA PRO A 17 -11.67 -8.32 -9.43
C PRO A 17 -12.87 -7.49 -9.90
N ILE A 18 -13.25 -6.49 -9.11
CA ILE A 18 -14.31 -5.53 -9.47
C ILE A 18 -13.73 -4.22 -10.03
N ALA A 19 -12.46 -3.96 -9.76
CA ALA A 19 -11.74 -2.77 -10.17
C ALA A 19 -10.23 -3.03 -10.19
N TYR A 20 -9.48 -2.10 -10.78
CA TYR A 20 -8.03 -2.08 -10.75
C TYR A 20 -7.53 -0.71 -10.29
N ALA A 21 -6.50 -0.73 -9.44
CA ALA A 21 -5.83 0.49 -9.02
C ALA A 21 -4.96 1.03 -10.15
N ARG A 22 -5.03 2.34 -10.40
CA ARG A 22 -4.05 3.09 -11.21
C ARG A 22 -3.25 4.01 -10.30
N THR A 23 -1.94 3.84 -10.27
CA THR A 23 -1.04 4.53 -9.35
C THR A 23 0.25 4.98 -10.04
N GLU A 24 1.07 5.74 -9.33
CA GLU A 24 2.40 6.17 -9.80
C GLU A 24 3.49 5.11 -9.57
N PHE A 25 3.14 3.93 -9.06
CA PHE A 25 4.09 2.87 -8.73
C PHE A 25 3.97 1.68 -9.69
N PRO A 26 4.78 1.61 -10.76
CA PRO A 26 4.80 0.45 -11.65
C PRO A 26 5.55 -0.75 -11.05
N GLN A 27 6.20 -0.59 -9.90
CA GLN A 27 6.95 -1.63 -9.22
C GLN A 27 6.79 -1.54 -7.70
N LYS A 28 7.05 -2.64 -7.00
CA LYS A 28 6.88 -2.73 -5.53
C LYS A 28 7.79 -1.78 -4.75
N PHE A 29 9.03 -1.62 -5.22
CA PHE A 29 10.03 -0.82 -4.52
C PHE A 29 9.67 0.66 -4.63
N GLY A 30 9.55 1.35 -3.50
CA GLY A 30 9.06 2.74 -3.42
C GLY A 30 7.65 2.88 -2.87
N ILE A 31 6.81 1.83 -2.95
CA ILE A 31 5.44 1.88 -2.41
C ILE A 31 5.51 2.02 -0.88
N PRO A 32 4.71 2.91 -0.26
CA PRO A 32 4.60 2.98 1.18
C PRO A 32 4.24 1.62 1.79
N ARG A 33 4.80 1.29 2.94
CA ARG A 33 4.59 -0.04 3.56
C ARG A 33 3.16 -0.26 4.07
N GLN A 34 2.38 0.81 4.25
CA GLN A 34 1.01 0.80 4.77
C GLN A 34 0.25 2.01 4.23
N ALA A 35 -1.05 1.83 3.96
CA ALA A 35 -1.98 2.88 3.61
C ALA A 35 -1.99 4.01 4.65
N GLY A 36 -2.28 5.24 4.19
CA GLY A 36 -2.38 6.43 5.02
C GLY A 36 -1.05 7.05 5.45
N ARG A 37 0.09 6.37 5.27
CA ARG A 37 1.41 6.92 5.64
C ARG A 37 1.83 8.12 4.79
N VAL A 38 1.46 8.13 3.51
CA VAL A 38 1.72 9.23 2.58
C VAL A 38 0.40 9.72 2.01
N GLY A 39 -0.23 10.69 2.68
CA GLY A 39 -1.57 11.21 2.33
C GLY A 39 -1.63 11.98 1.00
N GLN A 40 -0.48 12.35 0.42
CA GLN A 40 -0.39 13.07 -0.85
C GLN A 40 -0.52 12.14 -2.06
N LEU A 41 -0.30 10.83 -1.88
CA LEU A 41 -0.40 9.87 -2.98
C LEU A 41 -1.86 9.71 -3.39
N ARG A 42 -2.11 9.84 -4.69
CA ARG A 42 -3.44 9.63 -5.27
C ARG A 42 -3.44 8.35 -6.10
N ALA A 43 -4.51 7.59 -5.98
CA ALA A 43 -4.80 6.45 -6.83
C ALA A 43 -6.20 6.60 -7.43
N ARG A 44 -6.37 6.09 -8.64
CA ARG A 44 -7.71 5.88 -9.22
C ARG A 44 -8.07 4.42 -9.05
N ILE A 45 -9.25 4.15 -8.50
CA ILE A 45 -9.84 2.81 -8.46
C ILE A 45 -10.81 2.74 -9.62
N VAL A 46 -10.38 2.11 -10.71
CA VAL A 46 -11.13 2.06 -11.98
C VAL A 46 -11.93 0.77 -12.00
N PHE A 47 -13.26 0.87 -11.96
CA PHE A 47 -14.12 -0.31 -11.99
C PHE A 47 -14.07 -1.00 -13.35
N GLU A 48 -14.15 -2.32 -13.33
CA GLU A 48 -14.43 -3.11 -14.53
C GLU A 48 -15.81 -2.71 -15.09
N PRO A 49 -16.04 -2.77 -16.42
CA PRO A 49 -17.29 -2.32 -17.03
C PRO A 49 -18.57 -2.93 -16.41
N GLU A 50 -18.51 -4.19 -15.97
CA GLU A 50 -19.62 -4.90 -15.29
C GLU A 50 -20.04 -4.18 -13.99
N PHE A 51 -19.11 -3.54 -13.28
CA PHE A 51 -19.33 -2.93 -11.97
C PHE A 51 -19.29 -1.39 -11.98
N ALA A 52 -18.98 -0.77 -13.12
CA ALA A 52 -18.89 0.68 -13.32
C ALA A 52 -20.27 1.39 -13.35
N SER A 53 -21.18 1.01 -12.45
CA SER A 53 -22.54 1.53 -12.33
C SER A 53 -22.62 2.66 -11.30
N GLU A 54 -23.20 3.80 -11.69
CA GLU A 54 -23.49 4.90 -10.75
C GLU A 54 -24.41 4.47 -9.60
N GLN A 55 -25.28 3.49 -9.84
CA GLN A 55 -26.15 2.93 -8.80
C GLN A 55 -25.35 2.17 -7.74
N ALA A 56 -24.29 1.47 -8.14
CA ALA A 56 -23.46 0.68 -7.22
C ALA A 56 -22.66 1.57 -6.25
N VAL A 57 -22.33 2.80 -6.67
CA VAL A 57 -21.59 3.77 -5.84
C VAL A 57 -22.49 4.87 -5.25
N ARG A 58 -23.81 4.78 -5.42
CA ARG A 58 -24.76 5.80 -4.93
C ARG A 58 -24.63 5.97 -3.42
N GLY A 59 -24.38 7.20 -2.98
CA GLY A 59 -24.22 7.54 -1.56
C GLY A 59 -22.79 7.41 -1.02
N ILE A 60 -21.84 6.86 -1.80
CA ILE A 60 -20.46 6.67 -1.35
C ILE A 60 -19.75 8.00 -1.01
N ALA A 61 -20.13 9.10 -1.67
CA ALA A 61 -19.61 10.44 -1.42
C ALA A 61 -19.95 10.98 -0.02
N GLY A 62 -20.88 10.33 0.71
CA GLY A 62 -21.17 10.65 2.11
C GLY A 62 -20.09 10.19 3.10
N PHE A 63 -19.11 9.39 2.63
CA PHE A 63 -18.01 8.88 3.46
C PHE A 63 -16.70 9.56 3.09
N SER A 64 -15.91 9.92 4.10
CA SER A 64 -14.57 10.50 3.88
C SER A 64 -13.50 9.43 3.63
N HIS A 65 -13.71 8.21 4.12
CA HIS A 65 -12.76 7.10 4.02
C HIS A 65 -13.44 5.82 3.58
N LEU A 66 -12.68 4.97 2.91
CA LEU A 66 -13.11 3.68 2.39
C LEU A 66 -12.11 2.60 2.76
N TRP A 67 -12.60 1.39 3.00
CA TRP A 67 -11.81 0.18 2.95
C TRP A 67 -11.71 -0.33 1.51
N LEU A 68 -10.51 -0.68 1.08
CA LEU A 68 -10.24 -1.44 -0.12
C LEU A 68 -9.78 -2.84 0.26
N ILE A 69 -10.42 -3.87 -0.30
CA ILE A 69 -9.94 -5.25 -0.25
C ILE A 69 -9.32 -5.57 -1.61
N TRP A 70 -8.07 -6.01 -1.63
CA TRP A 70 -7.28 -6.14 -2.86
C TRP A 70 -6.32 -7.34 -2.78
N GLN A 71 -5.65 -7.70 -3.88
CA GLN A 71 -4.70 -8.82 -3.88
C GLN A 71 -3.24 -8.39 -3.97
N PHE A 72 -2.36 -9.02 -3.18
CA PHE A 72 -0.92 -8.99 -3.46
C PHE A 72 -0.60 -9.83 -4.71
N SER A 73 -0.90 -9.29 -5.89
CA SER A 73 -0.82 -9.97 -7.19
C SER A 73 0.59 -10.43 -7.55
N GLU A 74 1.60 -9.66 -7.15
CA GLU A 74 2.99 -9.93 -7.50
C GLU A 74 3.72 -10.85 -6.50
N VAL A 75 3.04 -11.42 -5.49
CA VAL A 75 3.69 -12.38 -4.59
C VAL A 75 3.86 -13.70 -5.33
N PRO A 76 5.08 -14.23 -5.43
CA PRO A 76 5.29 -15.51 -6.10
C PRO A 76 4.40 -16.61 -5.52
N GLU A 77 3.95 -17.52 -6.38
CA GLU A 77 3.43 -18.80 -5.92
C GLU A 77 4.47 -19.54 -5.10
N ARG A 78 4.01 -20.11 -3.99
CA ARG A 78 4.82 -20.92 -3.09
C ARG A 78 4.07 -22.20 -2.85
N ASP A 79 4.82 -23.29 -2.87
CA ASP A 79 4.31 -24.59 -2.47
C ASP A 79 4.04 -24.59 -0.96
N GLY A 80 2.77 -24.79 -0.61
CA GLY A 80 2.35 -24.93 0.77
C GLY A 80 2.28 -23.65 1.59
N PHE A 81 1.75 -23.80 2.80
CA PHE A 81 1.56 -22.71 3.74
C PHE A 81 2.80 -22.50 4.62
N ALA A 82 3.32 -21.28 4.64
CA ALA A 82 4.36 -20.87 5.59
C ALA A 82 3.74 -20.15 6.80
N PRO A 83 3.75 -20.75 8.00
CA PRO A 83 3.05 -20.20 9.17
C PRO A 83 3.74 -18.98 9.79
N MET A 84 5.01 -18.74 9.50
CA MET A 84 5.82 -17.71 10.13
C MET A 84 6.65 -16.92 9.10
N VAL A 85 6.81 -15.62 9.35
CA VAL A 85 7.51 -14.65 8.48
C VAL A 85 8.49 -13.82 9.31
N ARG A 86 9.37 -13.06 8.63
CA ARG A 86 10.30 -12.11 9.24
C ARG A 86 9.82 -10.68 8.94
N PRO A 87 9.07 -10.03 9.85
CA PRO A 87 8.66 -8.66 9.64
C PRO A 87 9.87 -7.72 9.69
N PRO A 88 9.95 -6.69 8.83
CA PRO A 88 11.07 -5.75 8.84
C PRO A 88 11.16 -4.89 10.12
N ARG A 89 10.10 -4.89 10.96
CA ARG A 89 10.05 -4.14 12.23
C ARG A 89 10.42 -4.98 13.45
N LEU A 90 10.61 -6.28 13.29
CA LEU A 90 10.96 -7.15 14.39
C LEU A 90 12.50 -7.25 14.47
N GLU A 91 13.06 -6.84 15.60
CA GLU A 91 14.50 -6.82 15.83
C GLU A 91 15.08 -8.26 15.87
N GLY A 92 16.39 -8.41 15.64
CA GLY A 92 17.07 -9.70 15.82
C GLY A 92 16.76 -10.78 14.78
N ASN A 93 16.17 -10.45 13.63
CA ASN A 93 15.82 -11.41 12.56
C ASN A 93 14.83 -12.51 13.03
N GLU A 94 14.09 -12.21 14.09
CA GLU A 94 13.10 -13.11 14.68
C GLU A 94 11.95 -13.38 13.70
N ARG A 95 11.33 -14.56 13.83
CA ARG A 95 10.15 -14.94 13.06
C ARG A 95 8.92 -14.93 13.96
N ILE A 96 7.82 -14.37 13.46
CA ILE A 96 6.52 -14.38 14.12
C ILE A 96 5.45 -14.98 13.20
N GLY A 97 4.34 -15.45 13.78
CA GLY A 97 3.21 -16.00 13.04
C GLY A 97 2.68 -15.03 11.98
N VAL A 98 2.44 -15.52 10.76
CA VAL A 98 2.01 -14.69 9.62
C VAL A 98 0.74 -13.89 9.91
N PHE A 99 -0.20 -14.45 10.68
CA PHE A 99 -1.44 -13.77 11.05
C PHE A 99 -1.27 -12.68 12.11
N ALA A 100 -0.13 -12.64 12.81
CA ALA A 100 0.25 -11.53 13.67
C ALA A 100 0.93 -10.38 12.88
N THR A 101 0.91 -10.44 11.54
CA THR A 101 1.58 -9.48 10.66
C THR A 101 0.66 -9.02 9.54
N ARG A 102 1.13 -8.02 8.77
CA ARG A 102 0.57 -7.62 7.47
C ARG A 102 1.45 -8.07 6.29
N SER A 103 2.16 -9.19 6.46
CA SER A 103 2.97 -9.78 5.39
C SER A 103 2.09 -10.13 4.17
N PRO A 104 2.61 -10.00 2.95
CA PRO A 104 1.88 -10.40 1.75
C PRO A 104 1.89 -11.93 1.52
N PHE A 105 2.77 -12.67 2.21
CA PHE A 105 2.89 -14.14 2.12
C PHE A 105 1.84 -14.88 2.99
N ARG A 106 0.56 -14.70 2.68
CA ARG A 106 -0.59 -15.29 3.41
C ARG A 106 -1.30 -16.36 2.57
N PRO A 107 -2.10 -17.27 3.18
CA PRO A 107 -2.88 -18.26 2.43
C PRO A 107 -3.81 -17.61 1.39
N ASN A 108 -4.55 -16.60 1.84
CA ASN A 108 -5.32 -15.72 0.97
C ASN A 108 -4.56 -14.40 0.93
N ARG A 109 -3.97 -14.07 -0.22
CA ARG A 109 -3.13 -12.89 -0.45
C ARG A 109 -3.93 -11.59 -0.49
N LEU A 110 -4.89 -11.44 0.42
CA LEU A 110 -5.75 -10.27 0.51
C LEU A 110 -5.05 -9.20 1.34
N GLY A 111 -4.93 -8.02 0.73
CA GLY A 111 -4.57 -6.78 1.38
C GLY A 111 -5.81 -6.00 1.80
N LEU A 112 -5.61 -5.08 2.75
CA LEU A 112 -6.63 -4.19 3.27
C LEU A 112 -6.02 -2.80 3.44
N SER A 113 -6.65 -1.79 2.82
CA SER A 113 -6.19 -0.40 2.87
C SER A 113 -7.34 0.51 3.26
N SER A 114 -7.15 1.33 4.30
CA SER A 114 -8.02 2.47 4.59
C SER A 114 -7.49 3.66 3.80
N VAL A 115 -8.31 4.21 2.91
CA VAL A 115 -7.96 5.31 2.01
C VAL A 115 -8.95 6.44 2.15
N ARG A 116 -8.51 7.68 1.93
CA ARG A 116 -9.41 8.84 1.92
C ARG A 116 -10.06 8.95 0.54
N LEU A 117 -11.38 9.12 0.48
CA LEU A 117 -12.09 9.41 -0.75
C LEU A 117 -11.93 10.89 -1.11
N GLU A 118 -11.43 11.17 -2.31
CA GLU A 118 -11.23 12.54 -2.82
C GLU A 118 -12.30 12.92 -3.83
N ALA A 119 -12.70 12.00 -4.70
CA ALA A 119 -13.75 12.24 -5.69
C ALA A 119 -14.41 10.94 -6.14
N VAL A 120 -15.69 11.06 -6.51
CA VAL A 120 -16.45 10.03 -7.23
C VAL A 120 -16.60 10.50 -8.67
N LYS A 121 -16.25 9.66 -9.63
CA LYS A 121 -16.37 9.93 -11.06
C LYS A 121 -17.08 8.76 -11.74
N ALA A 122 -17.52 8.96 -12.98
CA ALA A 122 -18.13 7.90 -13.78
C ALA A 122 -17.15 6.72 -13.91
N GLY A 123 -17.53 5.56 -13.37
CA GLY A 123 -16.74 4.33 -13.42
C GLY A 123 -15.48 4.29 -12.56
N GLU A 124 -15.22 5.29 -11.70
CA GLU A 124 -14.03 5.27 -10.84
C GLU A 124 -14.14 6.10 -9.56
N LEU A 125 -13.28 5.76 -8.59
CA LEU A 125 -13.05 6.54 -7.38
C LEU A 125 -11.63 7.12 -7.39
N VAL A 126 -11.48 8.38 -7.04
CA VAL A 126 -10.17 8.97 -6.74
C VAL A 126 -9.96 8.91 -5.24
N VAL A 127 -8.89 8.26 -4.81
CA VAL A 127 -8.56 8.06 -3.39
C VAL A 127 -7.16 8.56 -3.08
N ALA A 128 -6.94 8.95 -1.83
CA ALA A 128 -5.64 9.38 -1.31
C ALA A 128 -5.11 8.41 -0.23
N GLY A 129 -3.78 8.31 -0.16
CA GLY A 129 -3.09 7.48 0.84
C GLY A 129 -3.04 5.99 0.52
N ALA A 130 -3.27 5.60 -0.74
CA ALA A 130 -3.18 4.20 -1.16
C ALA A 130 -1.72 3.68 -1.15
N ASP A 131 -1.53 2.42 -0.78
CA ASP A 131 -0.27 1.66 -0.74
C ASP A 131 -0.26 0.54 -1.79
N LEU A 132 -0.71 0.86 -3.00
CA LEU A 132 -0.99 -0.11 -4.05
C LEU A 132 0.01 0.01 -5.21
N LEU A 133 0.33 -1.13 -5.81
CA LEU A 133 1.01 -1.19 -7.09
C LEU A 133 0.04 -0.78 -8.21
N ASP A 134 0.54 -0.14 -9.27
CA ASP A 134 -0.25 0.05 -10.49
C ASP A 134 -0.75 -1.29 -11.03
N GLY A 135 -2.03 -1.34 -11.40
CA GLY A 135 -2.69 -2.58 -11.85
C GLY A 135 -3.08 -3.54 -10.72
N THR A 136 -2.98 -3.15 -9.44
CA THR A 136 -3.44 -4.01 -8.34
C THR A 136 -4.95 -4.31 -8.48
N PRO A 137 -5.38 -5.58 -8.47
CA PRO A 137 -6.78 -5.94 -8.51
C PRO A 137 -7.46 -5.63 -7.17
N ILE A 138 -8.62 -4.99 -7.25
CA ILE A 138 -9.51 -4.68 -6.13
C ILE A 138 -10.69 -5.64 -6.18
N PHE A 139 -10.98 -6.28 -5.06
CA PHE A 139 -12.10 -7.22 -4.92
C PHE A 139 -13.31 -6.59 -4.24
N ASP A 140 -13.12 -5.56 -3.43
CA ASP A 140 -14.22 -4.92 -2.72
C ASP A 140 -13.88 -3.49 -2.29
N VAL A 141 -14.93 -2.67 -2.16
CA VAL A 141 -14.88 -1.31 -1.64
C VAL A 141 -15.98 -1.17 -0.60
N LYS A 142 -15.63 -0.77 0.63
CA LYS A 142 -16.60 -0.58 1.71
C LYS A 142 -16.43 0.80 2.35
N PRO A 143 -17.50 1.43 2.84
CA PRO A 143 -17.37 2.62 3.67
C PRO A 143 -16.57 2.29 4.94
N TYR A 144 -15.68 3.20 5.34
CA TYR A 144 -15.10 3.19 6.68
C TYR A 144 -16.09 3.85 7.63
N VAL A 145 -16.51 3.14 8.67
CA VAL A 145 -17.57 3.58 9.60
C VAL A 145 -17.04 3.81 11.01
N ARG A 146 -17.89 4.36 11.89
CA ARG A 146 -17.50 4.67 13.28
C ARG A 146 -17.03 3.41 14.02
N GLU A 147 -17.68 2.28 13.75
CA GLU A 147 -17.41 0.99 14.38
C GLU A 147 -16.04 0.41 13.99
N ASP A 148 -15.40 0.91 12.93
CA ASP A 148 -14.04 0.54 12.54
C ASP A 148 -12.94 1.29 13.35
N VAL A 149 -13.34 2.30 14.15
CA VAL A 149 -12.42 3.10 14.98
C VAL A 149 -12.26 2.44 16.34
N HIS A 150 -11.01 2.09 16.68
CA HIS A 150 -10.65 1.54 17.98
C HIS A 150 -9.53 2.38 18.60
N GLU A 151 -9.89 3.37 19.43
CA GLU A 151 -8.94 4.26 20.10
C GLU A 151 -8.05 3.52 21.12
N ASP A 152 -8.53 2.40 21.64
CA ASP A 152 -7.86 1.53 22.62
C ASP A 152 -7.02 0.41 21.98
N ALA A 153 -6.86 0.44 20.65
CA ALA A 153 -6.12 -0.58 19.91
C ALA A 153 -4.65 -0.70 20.38
N ARG A 154 -4.17 -1.94 20.51
CA ARG A 154 -2.77 -2.26 20.81
C ARG A 154 -2.04 -2.73 19.56
N PHE A 155 -0.85 -2.19 19.31
CA PHE A 155 -0.12 -2.39 18.05
C PHE A 155 1.05 -3.40 18.13
N GLY A 156 1.25 -4.04 19.28
CA GLY A 156 2.29 -5.06 19.50
C GLY A 156 3.69 -4.56 19.11
N PHE A 157 4.47 -5.41 18.42
CA PHE A 157 5.83 -5.06 17.96
C PHE A 157 5.87 -3.88 16.96
N THR A 158 4.72 -3.44 16.45
CA THR A 158 4.64 -2.30 15.52
C THR A 158 4.39 -0.96 16.21
N GLN A 159 4.29 -0.93 17.55
CA GLN A 159 3.97 0.27 18.33
C GLN A 159 5.04 1.36 18.26
N LYS A 160 6.32 1.00 18.10
CA LYS A 160 7.38 2.00 17.86
C LYS A 160 7.13 2.65 16.50
N ALA A 161 6.80 3.94 16.49
CA ALA A 161 6.70 4.71 15.26
C ALA A 161 8.08 4.80 14.59
N LYS A 162 8.14 4.59 13.27
CA LYS A 162 9.34 4.86 12.50
C LYS A 162 9.41 6.37 12.27
N ALA A 163 10.53 6.99 12.64
CA ALA A 163 10.82 8.36 12.27
C ALA A 163 10.84 8.50 10.73
N THR A 164 10.27 9.58 10.23
CA THR A 164 10.46 9.99 8.85
C THR A 164 11.86 10.58 8.69
N TYR A 165 12.45 10.41 7.52
CA TYR A 165 13.73 11.02 7.18
C TYR A 165 13.53 12.41 6.61
N GLU A 166 14.45 13.32 6.94
CA GLU A 166 14.61 14.53 6.15
C GLU A 166 15.02 14.15 4.72
N VAL A 167 14.42 14.83 3.74
CA VAL A 167 14.68 14.61 2.32
C VAL A 167 15.28 15.88 1.74
N ILE A 168 16.46 15.74 1.13
CA ILE A 168 17.18 16.83 0.49
C ILE A 168 17.15 16.58 -1.02
N ILE A 169 16.57 17.54 -1.73
CA ILE A 169 16.48 17.55 -3.20
C ILE A 169 17.08 18.87 -3.66
N ASP A 170 18.10 18.80 -4.52
CA ASP A 170 18.59 20.00 -5.21
C ASP A 170 17.48 20.51 -6.14
N PRO A 171 17.02 21.78 -6.00
CA PRO A 171 15.97 22.35 -6.84
C PRO A 171 16.25 22.22 -8.35
N GLN A 172 17.52 22.17 -8.77
CA GLN A 172 17.88 21.99 -10.18
C GLN A 172 17.49 20.61 -10.72
N ILE A 173 17.51 19.55 -9.88
CA ILE A 173 17.12 18.19 -10.27
C ILE A 173 15.63 18.14 -10.65
N THR A 174 14.79 18.93 -9.98
CA THR A 174 13.34 18.91 -10.14
C THR A 174 12.77 20.18 -10.77
N ALA A 175 13.61 21.05 -11.34
CA ALA A 175 13.22 22.36 -11.83
C ALA A 175 12.12 22.33 -12.91
N SER A 176 12.08 21.26 -13.71
CA SER A 176 11.08 21.07 -14.77
C SER A 176 9.83 20.28 -14.32
N LEU A 177 9.80 19.82 -13.07
CA LEU A 177 8.72 18.97 -12.56
C LEU A 177 7.63 19.81 -11.88
N PRO A 178 6.35 19.41 -11.98
CA PRO A 178 5.29 20.06 -11.22
C PRO A 178 5.56 19.98 -9.71
N SER A 179 5.29 21.07 -8.98
CA SER A 179 5.46 21.11 -7.51
C SER A 179 4.75 19.95 -6.80
N ALA A 180 3.51 19.65 -7.21
CA ALA A 180 2.73 18.55 -6.66
C ALA A 180 3.41 17.16 -6.86
N TYR A 181 4.21 16.97 -7.91
CA TYR A 181 4.99 15.75 -8.07
C TYR A 181 6.15 15.70 -7.08
N VAL A 182 6.88 16.82 -6.93
CA VAL A 182 8.00 16.96 -6.00
C VAL A 182 7.54 16.75 -4.55
N ASP A 183 6.38 17.28 -4.18
CA ASP A 183 5.79 17.10 -2.85
C ASP A 183 5.50 15.62 -2.54
N LYS A 184 4.91 14.89 -3.50
CA LYS A 184 4.65 13.46 -3.37
C LYS A 184 5.93 12.66 -3.30
N LEU A 185 6.90 12.94 -4.18
CA LEU A 185 8.19 12.27 -4.20
C LEU A 185 8.93 12.45 -2.85
N THR A 186 8.94 13.68 -2.34
CA THR A 186 9.52 14.01 -1.04
C THR A 186 8.86 13.21 0.08
N ALA A 187 7.54 13.15 0.12
CA ALA A 187 6.81 12.41 1.14
C ALA A 187 7.04 10.88 1.05
N VAL A 188 7.15 10.32 -0.16
CA VAL A 188 7.51 8.90 -0.38
C VAL A 188 8.93 8.61 0.09
N LEU A 189 9.90 9.47 -0.22
CA LEU A 189 11.29 9.31 0.19
C LEU A 189 11.46 9.42 1.72
N ALA A 190 10.69 10.31 2.37
CA ALA A 190 10.70 10.50 3.82
C ALA A 190 10.30 9.22 4.59
N GLU A 191 9.51 8.34 3.97
CA GLU A 191 9.15 7.03 4.52
C GLU A 191 10.29 6.00 4.51
N ASP A 192 11.40 6.37 3.89
CA ASP A 192 12.59 5.56 3.67
C ASP A 192 12.23 4.21 3.02
N PRO A 193 12.17 4.21 1.66
CA PRO A 193 11.73 3.07 0.89
C PRO A 193 12.75 1.92 0.88
N ARG A 194 13.98 2.14 1.36
CA ARG A 194 15.04 1.11 1.38
C ARG A 194 14.59 -0.16 2.11
N PRO A 195 15.13 -1.33 1.75
CA PRO A 195 14.96 -2.53 2.58
C PRO A 195 15.58 -2.31 3.97
N ALA A 196 14.90 -2.77 5.02
CA ALA A 196 15.30 -2.51 6.41
C ALA A 196 16.66 -3.11 6.81
N TYR A 197 17.16 -4.07 6.04
CA TYR A 197 18.44 -4.77 6.28
C TYR A 197 19.63 -4.12 5.55
N HIS A 198 19.43 -3.01 4.83
CA HIS A 198 20.55 -2.26 4.25
C HIS A 198 20.90 -1.06 5.12
N SER A 199 22.17 -0.95 5.49
CA SER A 199 22.73 0.18 6.25
C SER A 199 23.97 0.78 5.61
N ASP A 200 24.33 0.35 4.40
CA ASP A 200 25.48 0.89 3.66
C ASP A 200 25.17 2.34 3.20
N PRO A 201 25.90 3.34 3.73
CA PRO A 201 25.67 4.75 3.42
C PRO A 201 26.08 5.11 1.98
N GLU A 202 26.97 4.34 1.35
CA GLU A 202 27.45 4.61 -0.01
C GLU A 202 26.55 3.99 -1.09
N ARG A 203 25.62 3.11 -0.69
CA ARG A 203 24.73 2.45 -1.62
C ARG A 203 23.74 3.43 -2.26
N ILE A 204 23.73 3.44 -3.58
CA ILE A 204 22.72 4.13 -4.39
C ILE A 204 21.52 3.21 -4.60
N TYR A 205 20.33 3.74 -4.30
CA TYR A 205 19.05 3.10 -4.52
C TYR A 205 18.35 3.73 -5.72
N GLY A 206 17.53 2.95 -6.41
CA GLY A 206 16.77 3.40 -7.56
C GLY A 206 15.34 2.86 -7.55
N PHE A 207 14.35 3.71 -7.81
CA PHE A 207 12.98 3.25 -8.05
C PHE A 207 12.25 4.12 -9.07
N THR A 208 11.24 3.54 -9.69
CA THR A 208 10.37 4.26 -10.63
C THR A 208 9.16 4.85 -9.92
N PHE A 209 8.87 6.12 -10.19
CA PHE A 209 7.72 6.83 -9.65
C PHE A 209 7.15 7.82 -10.67
N GLY A 210 5.89 7.64 -11.06
CA GLY A 210 5.15 8.55 -11.93
C GLY A 210 5.82 8.84 -13.28
N GLY A 211 6.47 7.84 -13.88
CA GLY A 211 7.17 7.97 -15.17
C GLY A 211 8.60 8.51 -15.09
N TYR A 212 9.20 8.50 -13.90
CA TYR A 212 10.61 8.88 -13.71
C TYR A 212 11.35 7.80 -12.93
N GLU A 213 12.64 7.60 -13.26
CA GLU A 213 13.60 6.91 -12.43
C GLU A 213 14.18 7.88 -11.40
N ILE A 214 14.07 7.52 -10.12
CA ILE A 214 14.60 8.27 -8.99
C ILE A 214 15.83 7.53 -8.48
N LYS A 215 17.00 8.18 -8.45
CA LYS A 215 18.18 7.68 -7.73
C LYS A 215 18.37 8.48 -6.45
N PHE A 216 18.63 7.79 -5.34
CA PHE A 216 18.85 8.41 -4.05
C PHE A 216 19.84 7.62 -3.20
N ARG A 217 20.43 8.29 -2.21
CA ARG A 217 21.31 7.72 -1.19
C ARG A 217 20.80 8.09 0.18
N VAL A 218 21.13 7.31 1.20
CA VAL A 218 20.70 7.59 2.58
C VAL A 218 21.88 7.48 3.53
N ASP A 219 22.24 8.61 4.13
CA ASP A 219 23.32 8.77 5.10
C ASP A 219 22.88 9.79 6.16
N GLY A 220 22.11 9.31 7.14
CA GLY A 220 21.39 10.14 8.13
C GLY A 220 20.17 10.90 7.57
N VAL A 221 20.23 11.29 6.30
CA VAL A 221 19.16 11.95 5.53
C VAL A 221 19.01 11.28 4.17
N VAL A 222 17.85 11.44 3.52
CA VAL A 222 17.62 10.94 2.16
C VAL A 222 18.03 12.02 1.16
N ARG A 223 19.06 11.77 0.35
CA ARG A 223 19.51 12.69 -0.70
C ARG A 223 19.14 12.17 -2.07
N VAL A 224 18.38 12.95 -2.82
CA VAL A 224 18.07 12.65 -4.23
C VAL A 224 19.28 13.01 -5.09
N LEU A 225 19.73 12.04 -5.89
CA LEU A 225 20.89 12.18 -6.78
C LEU A 225 20.47 12.49 -8.22
N SER A 226 19.35 11.92 -8.68
CA SER A 226 18.80 12.21 -10.01
C SER A 226 17.31 11.88 -10.09
N VAL A 227 16.61 12.58 -10.99
CA VAL A 227 15.24 12.30 -11.43
C VAL A 227 15.22 12.33 -12.95
N THR A 228 15.12 11.16 -13.58
CA THR A 228 15.25 11.02 -15.04
C THR A 228 13.96 10.46 -15.62
N ARG A 229 13.42 11.09 -16.65
CA ARG A 229 12.21 10.59 -17.34
C ARG A 229 12.49 9.26 -18.02
N ILE A 230 11.54 8.33 -17.93
CA ILE A 230 11.57 7.02 -18.62
C ILE A 230 10.45 6.88 -19.65
#